data_AF-J4QBK7-F1
#
_entry.id   AF-J4QBK7-F1
#
_cell.length_a   1.000
_cell.length_b   1.000
_cell.length_c   1.000
_cell.angle_alpha   90.00
_cell.angle_beta   90.00
_cell.angle_gamma   90.00
#
_symmetry.space_group_name_H-M   'P 1'
#
loop_
_entity.id
_entity.type
_entity.pdbx_description
1 polymer ?
#
loop_
_entity_poly.entity_id
_entity_poly.type
_entity_poly.pdbx_seq_one_letter_code
_entity_poly.pdbx_strand_id
1 'polypeptide(L)'
;MSHAHSTTKRRTFKWRSTLLGRGVMGWYNGVDSKGKLCPNSSGYFTADLDLRYEPQTDLGVFLRTNNIFNKDYQDKLYHPAEGANFLLGVDMTF
;
A
#
# COMPACT_ATOMS: atom_id res chain seq x y z
N MET A 1 29.36 24.52 40.41
CA MET A 1 28.24 23.56 40.35
C MET A 1 27.80 23.47 38.89
N SER A 2 28.10 22.35 38.22
CA SER A 2 27.82 22.16 36.79
C SER A 2 26.35 21.77 36.62
N HIS A 3 25.57 22.60 35.92
CA HIS A 3 24.19 22.28 35.55
C HIS A 3 24.22 21.25 34.42
N ALA A 4 23.96 19.99 34.76
CA ALA A 4 23.67 18.95 33.80
C ALA A 4 22.36 19.30 33.08
N HIS A 5 22.46 19.75 31.83
CA HIS A 5 21.32 19.96 30.95
C HIS A 5 20.82 18.58 30.51
N SER A 6 19.93 17.99 31.32
CA SER A 6 19.22 16.76 30.94
C SER A 6 18.20 17.13 29.86
N THR A 7 18.62 17.11 28.60
CA THR A 7 17.73 17.05 27.44
C THR A 7 16.99 15.72 27.47
N THR A 8 15.91 15.67 28.24
CA THR A 8 14.95 14.57 28.20
C THR A 8 14.38 14.50 26.78
N LYS A 9 14.92 13.61 25.92
CA LYS A 9 14.34 13.25 24.62
C LYS A 9 12.88 12.85 24.89
N ARG A 10 11.92 13.71 24.55
CA ARG A 10 10.49 13.37 24.64
C ARG A 10 10.26 12.13 23.78
N ARG A 11 9.86 11.01 24.40
CA ARG A 11 9.32 9.85 23.70
C ARG A 11 7.97 10.26 23.11
N THR A 12 7.98 10.75 21.89
CA THR A 12 6.76 11.04 21.14
C THR A 12 6.40 9.80 20.35
N PHE A 13 5.43 9.06 20.83
CA PHE A 13 4.80 7.97 20.07
C PHE A 13 4.06 8.57 18.88
N LYS A 14 4.49 8.22 17.67
CA LYS A 14 3.80 8.64 16.44
C LYS A 14 3.23 7.42 15.75
N TRP A 15 1.95 7.52 15.44
CA TRP A 15 1.25 6.57 14.59
C TRP A 15 0.87 7.27 13.29
N ARG A 16 1.15 6.63 12.16
CA ARG A 16 0.72 7.07 10.84
C ARG A 16 0.13 5.89 10.09
N SER A 17 -1.05 6.09 9.54
CA SER A 17 -1.68 5.17 8.60
C SER A 17 -1.85 5.87 7.27
N THR A 18 -1.64 5.15 6.17
CA THR A 18 -1.85 5.64 4.80
C THR A 18 -2.57 4.55 4.03
N LEU A 19 -3.68 4.90 3.39
CA LEU A 19 -4.47 4.01 2.56
C LEU A 19 -4.51 4.59 1.14
N LEU A 20 -4.04 3.82 0.16
CA LEU A 20 -4.01 4.21 -1.25
C LEU A 20 -4.92 3.25 -2.02
N GLY A 21 -6.02 3.76 -2.56
CA GLY A 21 -6.92 3.00 -3.43
C GLY A 21 -6.66 3.32 -4.91
N ARG A 22 -6.71 2.29 -5.76
CA ARG A 22 -6.67 2.45 -7.22
C ARG A 22 -7.87 1.74 -7.84
N GLY A 23 -8.71 2.52 -8.53
CA GLY A 23 -9.80 2.01 -9.35
C GLY A 23 -9.51 2.23 -10.83
N VAL A 24 -9.70 1.20 -11.64
CA VAL A 24 -9.63 1.27 -13.10
C VAL A 24 -10.96 0.78 -13.67
N MET A 25 -11.63 1.63 -14.45
CA MET A 25 -12.80 1.20 -15.21
C MET A 25 -12.38 0.24 -16.32
N GLY A 26 -13.13 -0.85 -16.45
CA GLY A 26 -12.99 -1.75 -17.59
C GLY A 26 -13.40 -1.05 -18.87
N TRP A 27 -12.78 -1.44 -19.98
CA TRP A 27 -13.14 -0.94 -21.30
C TRP A 27 -13.43 -2.09 -22.27
N TYR A 28 -14.26 -1.77 -23.26
CA TYR A 28 -14.64 -2.66 -24.34
C TYR A 28 -13.95 -2.19 -25.62
N ASN A 29 -13.28 -3.10 -26.32
CA ASN A 29 -12.47 -2.75 -27.49
C ASN A 29 -13.26 -2.82 -28.82
N GLY A 30 -14.59 -3.02 -28.72
CA GLY A 30 -15.48 -3.14 -29.86
C GLY A 30 -16.59 -4.16 -29.66
N VAL A 31 -17.33 -4.39 -30.72
CA VAL A 31 -18.45 -5.32 -30.80
C VAL A 31 -18.05 -6.45 -31.76
N ASP A 32 -18.14 -7.71 -31.32
CA ASP A 32 -17.91 -8.89 -32.15
C ASP A 32 -18.85 -8.90 -33.38
N SER A 33 -18.54 -9.70 -34.39
CA SER A 33 -19.38 -9.97 -35.57
C SER A 33 -20.81 -10.42 -35.23
N LYS A 34 -21.06 -10.81 -33.98
CA LYS A 34 -22.37 -11.19 -33.43
C LYS A 34 -23.08 -10.08 -32.64
N GLY A 35 -22.58 -8.84 -32.66
CA GLY A 35 -23.17 -7.73 -31.92
C GLY A 35 -22.87 -7.73 -30.41
N LYS A 36 -21.96 -8.59 -29.94
CA LYS A 36 -21.61 -8.71 -28.51
C LYS A 36 -20.41 -7.82 -28.17
N LEU A 37 -20.52 -6.99 -27.15
CA LEU A 37 -19.39 -6.24 -26.61
C LEU A 37 -18.28 -7.21 -26.20
N CYS A 38 -17.07 -7.01 -26.72
CA CYS A 38 -15.89 -7.81 -26.37
C CYS A 38 -15.20 -7.17 -25.16
N PRO A 39 -15.37 -7.70 -23.93
CA PRO A 39 -14.65 -7.20 -22.77
C PRO A 39 -13.16 -7.54 -22.96
N ASN A 40 -12.31 -6.52 -23.07
CA ASN A 40 -10.87 -6.72 -23.12
C ASN A 40 -10.23 -6.60 -21.72
N SER A 41 -10.90 -5.93 -20.79
CA SER A 41 -10.53 -5.88 -19.38
C SER A 41 -11.75 -5.66 -18.48
N SER A 42 -11.94 -6.54 -17.50
CA SER A 42 -12.87 -6.28 -16.39
C SER A 42 -12.20 -5.28 -15.45
N GLY A 43 -12.82 -4.11 -15.26
CA GLY A 43 -12.30 -3.09 -14.35
C GLY A 43 -11.99 -3.66 -12.97
N TYR A 44 -11.00 -3.08 -12.29
CA TYR A 44 -10.52 -3.57 -11.00
C TYR A 44 -10.39 -2.44 -9.99
N PHE A 45 -10.50 -2.83 -8.72
CA PHE A 45 -10.23 -1.96 -7.59
C PHE A 45 -9.23 -2.65 -6.68
N THR A 46 -8.14 -1.97 -6.37
CA THR A 46 -7.10 -2.43 -5.46
C THR A 46 -6.88 -1.39 -4.38
N ALA A 47 -6.39 -1.82 -3.22
CA ALA A 47 -6.02 -0.92 -2.15
C ALA A 47 -4.76 -1.41 -1.44
N ASP A 48 -3.91 -0.45 -1.12
CA ASP A 48 -2.67 -0.64 -0.37
C ASP A 48 -2.78 0.12 0.95
N LEU A 49 -2.37 -0.51 2.04
CA LEU A 49 -2.38 0.05 3.39
C LEU A 49 -0.95 0.03 3.93
N ASP A 50 -0.50 1.17 4.42
CA ASP A 50 0.78 1.35 5.09
C ASP A 50 0.50 1.85 6.51
N LEU A 51 1.03 1.11 7.48
CA LEU A 51 0.98 1.43 8.90
C LEU A 51 2.41 1.63 9.38
N ARG A 52 2.71 2.82 9.91
CA ARG A 52 4.00 3.15 10.51
C ARG A 52 3.81 3.56 11.96
N TYR A 53 4.57 2.94 12.83
CA TYR A 53 4.63 3.22 14.25
C TYR A 53 6.05 3.60 14.66
N GLU A 54 6.21 4.77 15.24
CA GLU A 54 7.50 5.28 15.70
C GLU A 54 7.43 5.41 17.22
N PRO A 55 7.84 4.37 17.97
CA PRO A 55 7.88 4.40 19.43
C PRO A 55 8.93 5.37 19.99
N GLN A 56 10.00 5.62 19.25
CA GLN A 56 11.04 6.59 19.59
C GLN A 56 11.58 7.25 18.32
N THR A 57 12.30 8.37 18.42
CA THR A 57 12.88 9.05 17.24
C THR A 57 13.83 8.17 16.42
N ASP A 58 14.38 7.16 17.06
CA ASP A 58 15.50 6.36 16.56
C ASP A 58 15.03 4.94 16.15
N LEU A 59 13.73 4.62 16.29
CA LEU A 59 13.10 3.32 15.98
C LEU A 59 11.73 3.54 15.35
N GLY A 60 11.55 3.04 14.12
CA GLY A 60 10.28 2.94 13.44
C GLY A 60 9.97 1.48 13.12
N VAL A 61 8.71 1.09 13.22
CA VAL A 61 8.18 -0.19 12.74
C VAL A 61 7.17 0.14 11.66
N PHE A 62 7.21 -0.56 10.54
CA PHE A 62 6.23 -0.37 9.47
C PHE A 62 5.69 -1.70 8.95
N LEU A 63 4.40 -1.70 8.64
CA LEU A 63 3.68 -2.78 8.00
C LEU A 63 3.01 -2.22 6.76
N ARG A 64 3.40 -2.71 5.59
CA ARG A 64 2.78 -2.40 4.32
C ARG A 64 2.07 -3.65 3.80
N THR A 65 0.80 -3.51 3.48
CA THR A 65 0.00 -4.55 2.81
C THR A 65 -0.47 -4.01 1.47
N ASN A 66 -0.09 -4.65 0.38
CA ASN A 66 -0.53 -4.31 -0.97
C ASN A 66 -1.67 -5.24 -1.40
N ASN A 67 -2.60 -4.73 -2.20
CA ASN A 67 -3.74 -5.49 -2.74
C ASN A 67 -4.56 -6.21 -1.66
N ILE A 68 -5.02 -5.47 -0.63
CA ILE A 68 -5.74 -5.99 0.55
C ILE A 68 -7.00 -6.79 0.19
N PHE A 69 -7.63 -6.47 -0.94
CA PHE A 69 -8.84 -7.15 -1.43
C PHE A 69 -8.53 -8.44 -2.21
N ASN A 70 -7.25 -8.83 -2.30
CA ASN A 70 -6.74 -9.97 -3.05
C ASN A 70 -7.38 -10.07 -4.44
N LYS A 71 -7.39 -8.94 -5.15
CA LYS A 71 -7.98 -8.88 -6.48
C LYS A 71 -6.96 -9.36 -7.49
N ASP A 72 -7.31 -10.42 -8.18
CA ASP A 72 -6.65 -10.82 -9.42
C ASP A 72 -7.05 -9.80 -10.50
N TYR A 73 -6.14 -8.87 -10.80
CA TYR A 73 -6.29 -7.97 -11.94
C TYR A 73 -5.19 -8.24 -12.96
N GLN A 74 -5.51 -8.09 -14.25
CA GLN A 74 -4.51 -8.14 -15.30
C GLN A 74 -3.97 -6.72 -15.49
N ASP A 75 -2.75 -6.45 -15.02
CA ASP A 75 -2.09 -5.15 -15.21
C ASP A 75 -1.75 -4.92 -16.69
N LYS A 76 -1.49 -6.01 -17.44
CA LYS A 76 -1.36 -6.07 -18.91
C LYS A 76 -1.90 -7.41 -19.43
N LEU A 77 -2.21 -7.50 -20.73
CA LEU A 77 -2.50 -8.78 -21.40
C LEU A 77 -1.41 -9.81 -20.99
N TYR A 78 -1.84 -10.89 -20.34
CA TYR A 78 -0.99 -12.00 -19.86
C TYR A 78 -0.04 -11.74 -18.69
N HIS A 79 -0.14 -10.59 -17.99
CA HIS A 79 0.57 -10.38 -16.72
C HIS A 79 -0.44 -10.31 -15.57
N PRO A 80 -0.69 -11.43 -14.85
CA PRO A 80 -1.48 -11.38 -13.63
C PRO A 80 -0.74 -10.52 -12.60
N ALA A 81 -1.46 -9.60 -11.97
CA ALA A 81 -0.91 -8.83 -10.87
C ALA A 81 -0.58 -9.74 -9.69
N GLU A 82 0.46 -9.38 -8.95
CA GLU A 82 0.76 -10.05 -7.69
C GLU A 82 -0.45 -9.88 -6.74
N GLY A 83 -0.87 -10.98 -6.11
CA GLY A 83 -2.00 -11.01 -5.18
C GLY A 83 -1.76 -10.19 -3.91
N ALA A 84 -2.51 -10.47 -2.84
CA ALA A 84 -2.26 -9.81 -1.56
C ALA A 84 -0.84 -10.09 -1.07
N ASN A 85 -0.07 -9.02 -0.81
CA ASN A 85 1.30 -9.11 -0.31
C ASN A 85 1.46 -8.26 0.94
N PHE A 86 2.31 -8.71 1.87
CA PHE A 86 2.63 -7.97 3.08
C PHE A 86 4.14 -7.84 3.26
N LEU A 87 4.57 -6.70 3.79
CA LEU A 87 5.96 -6.40 4.10
C LEU A 87 5.99 -5.75 5.48
N LEU A 88 6.73 -6.37 6.38
CA LEU A 88 6.95 -5.89 7.74
C LEU A 88 8.43 -5.55 7.89
N GLY A 89 8.72 -4.36 8.41
CA GLY A 89 10.09 -3.88 8.58
C GLY A 89 10.26 -3.04 9.83
N VAL A 90 11.53 -2.86 10.20
CA VAL A 90 11.96 -2.03 11.32
C VAL A 90 13.08 -1.12 10.82
N ASP A 91 12.86 0.19 10.95
CA ASP A 91 13.85 1.24 10.67
C ASP A 91 14.55 1.63 11.98
N MET A 92 15.87 1.59 12.01
CA MET A 92 16.67 2.09 13.14
C MET A 92 17.67 3.12 12.64
N THR A 93 17.80 4.23 13.36
CA THR A 93 18.73 5.32 13.04
C THR A 93 19.61 5.58 14.26
N PHE A 94 20.93 5.71 14.07
CA PHE A 94 21.95 5.82 15.12
C PHE A 94 22.70 7.15 15.05
#